data_AF-A0A914J7T4-F1
#
_entry.id   AF-A0A914J7T4-F1
#
_cell.length_a   1.000
_cell.length_b   1.000
_cell.length_c   1.000
_cell.angle_alpha   90.00
_cell.angle_beta   90.00
_cell.angle_gamma   90.00
#
_symmetry.space_group_name_H-M   'P 1'
#
loop_
_entity.id
_entity.type
_entity.pdbx_description
1 polymer ?
#
loop_
_entity_poly.entity_id
_entity_poly.type
_entity_poly.pdbx_seq_one_letter_code
_entity_poly.pdbx_strand_id
1 'polypeptide(L)'
;MMIFLRLLALICGVAAVCRFNNGQYDLAWIVDRSNNVHFQLRYFNFPPVNAYTGIAFGQSMESGLDTILVKLINGKISVTDEYVQGFGPSFPDRSQDVTVQNAEYSQGTLKVRFTRPIRPTEPVVDYALSGCTPWQFITAPGAVHDYFGRVGKHSRRPITQIVCIDQCRV
;
A
#
# COMPACT_ATOMS: atom_id res chain seq x y z
N MET A 1 -48.82 -3.99 34.58
CA MET A 1 -47.83 -4.90 33.96
C MET A 1 -47.18 -4.14 32.80
N MET A 2 -45.99 -3.59 33.02
CA MET A 2 -45.28 -2.72 32.07
C MET A 2 -44.58 -3.57 31.00
N ILE A 3 -44.98 -3.40 29.74
CA ILE A 3 -44.31 -4.03 28.59
C ILE A 3 -43.13 -3.14 28.18
N PHE A 4 -41.91 -3.63 28.42
CA PHE A 4 -40.68 -3.01 27.92
C PHE A 4 -40.58 -3.24 26.40
N LEU A 5 -40.81 -2.17 25.62
CA LEU A 5 -40.52 -2.16 24.19
C LEU A 5 -39.00 -2.03 24.01
N ARG A 6 -38.32 -3.12 23.65
CA ARG A 6 -36.88 -3.11 23.35
C ARG A 6 -36.64 -2.37 22.03
N LEU A 7 -35.94 -1.23 22.09
CA LEU A 7 -35.32 -0.62 20.91
C LEU A 7 -34.28 -1.62 20.35
N LEU A 8 -34.53 -2.17 19.16
CA LEU A 8 -33.45 -2.73 18.34
C LEU A 8 -32.69 -1.54 17.74
N ALA A 9 -31.51 -1.25 18.27
CA ALA A 9 -30.54 -0.44 17.57
C ALA A 9 -30.05 -1.22 16.35
N LEU A 10 -30.41 -0.78 15.13
CA LEU A 10 -29.71 -1.18 13.92
C LEU A 10 -28.27 -0.68 14.03
N ILE A 11 -27.35 -1.57 14.37
CA ILE A 11 -25.92 -1.33 14.19
C ILE A 11 -25.71 -1.33 12.67
N CYS A 12 -25.74 -0.15 12.07
CA CYS A 12 -25.22 0.05 10.72
C CYS A 12 -23.73 -0.29 10.79
N GLY A 13 -23.37 -1.50 10.36
CA GLY A 13 -21.98 -1.94 10.29
C GLY A 13 -21.24 -1.05 9.31
N VAL A 14 -20.59 0.00 9.83
CA VAL A 14 -19.69 0.82 9.03
C VAL A 14 -18.54 -0.09 8.65
N ALA A 15 -18.48 -0.46 7.37
CA ALA A 15 -17.31 -1.03 6.73
C ALA A 15 -16.04 -0.37 7.29
N ALA A 16 -15.21 -1.14 7.99
CA ALA A 16 -14.04 -0.61 8.69
C ALA A 16 -12.95 -0.29 7.66
N VAL A 17 -12.88 0.97 7.24
CA VAL A 17 -11.75 1.48 6.44
C VAL A 17 -10.55 1.57 7.37
N CYS A 18 -9.54 0.75 7.12
CA CYS A 18 -8.27 0.82 7.84
C CYS A 18 -7.37 1.89 7.23
N ARG A 19 -6.46 2.43 8.05
CA ARG A 19 -5.63 3.56 7.66
C ARG A 19 -4.31 3.59 8.41
N PHE A 20 -3.29 4.05 7.70
CA PHE A 20 -2.01 4.49 8.25
C PHE A 20 -1.76 5.92 7.81
N ASN A 21 -1.42 6.78 8.77
CA ASN A 21 -1.09 8.18 8.51
C ASN A 21 0.25 8.53 9.19
N ASN A 22 1.15 9.17 8.45
CA ASN A 22 2.40 9.69 8.97
C ASN A 22 2.75 11.00 8.26
N GLY A 23 2.35 12.12 8.86
CA GLY A 23 2.60 13.45 8.31
C GLY A 23 1.93 13.63 6.94
N GLN A 24 2.75 13.68 5.89
CA GLN A 24 2.28 13.87 4.52
C GLN A 24 1.80 12.58 3.84
N TYR A 25 2.20 11.41 4.36
CA TYR A 25 1.86 10.11 3.82
C TYR A 25 0.56 9.60 4.47
N ASP A 26 -0.39 9.20 3.64
CA ASP A 26 -1.70 8.73 4.06
C ASP A 26 -2.16 7.55 3.20
N LEU A 27 -2.19 6.35 3.75
CA LEU A 27 -2.66 5.15 3.07
C LEU A 27 -3.89 4.63 3.77
N ALA A 28 -5.00 4.52 3.05
CA ALA A 28 -6.21 3.85 3.49
C ALA A 28 -6.40 2.55 2.70
N TRP A 29 -6.99 1.53 3.32
CA TRP A 29 -7.31 0.29 2.65
C TRP A 29 -8.59 -0.36 3.18
N ILE A 30 -9.18 -1.17 2.32
CA ILE A 30 -10.38 -1.96 2.60
C ILE A 30 -10.33 -3.27 1.82
N VAL A 31 -10.88 -4.33 2.37
CA VAL A 31 -10.95 -5.65 1.74
C VAL A 31 -12.36 -5.90 1.25
N ASP A 32 -12.51 -6.19 -0.04
CA ASP A 32 -13.80 -6.56 -0.62
C ASP A 32 -14.17 -8.05 -0.38
N ARG A 33 -15.40 -8.40 -0.74
CA ARG A 33 -15.92 -9.77 -0.62
C ARG A 33 -15.23 -10.78 -1.54
N SER A 34 -14.53 -10.30 -2.57
CA SER A 34 -13.76 -11.10 -3.51
C SER A 34 -12.30 -11.29 -3.05
N ASN A 35 -11.96 -10.88 -1.82
CA ASN A 35 -10.61 -10.91 -1.25
C ASN A 35 -9.59 -10.01 -1.98
N ASN A 36 -10.03 -8.92 -2.61
CA ASN A 36 -9.11 -7.88 -3.07
C ASN A 36 -9.00 -6.77 -2.04
N VAL A 37 -7.77 -6.32 -1.84
CA VAL A 37 -7.45 -5.16 -1.03
C VAL A 37 -7.47 -3.94 -1.95
N HIS A 38 -8.31 -2.97 -1.64
CA HIS A 38 -8.38 -1.69 -2.34
C HIS A 38 -7.60 -0.66 -1.53
N PHE A 39 -6.50 -0.19 -2.10
CA PHE A 39 -5.64 0.82 -1.49
C PHE A 39 -5.97 2.20 -2.05
N GLN A 40 -5.92 3.21 -1.18
CA GLN A 40 -5.95 4.62 -1.55
C GLN A 40 -4.78 5.34 -0.87
N LEU A 41 -3.73 5.60 -1.63
CA LEU A 41 -2.59 6.41 -1.21
C LEU A 41 -2.84 7.87 -1.55
N ARG A 42 -2.61 8.74 -0.56
CA ARG A 42 -2.46 10.18 -0.72
C ARG A 42 -1.13 10.60 -0.14
N TYR A 43 -0.36 11.35 -0.91
CA TYR A 43 0.88 11.96 -0.44
C TYR A 43 0.83 13.46 -0.73
N PHE A 44 0.81 14.26 0.33
CA PHE A 44 0.81 15.73 0.24
C PHE A 44 2.23 16.28 0.12
N ASN A 45 2.44 17.38 -0.60
CA ASN A 45 3.78 17.93 -0.84
C ASN A 45 4.78 16.89 -1.39
N PHE A 46 4.30 15.98 -2.24
CA PHE A 46 5.15 14.99 -2.89
C PHE A 46 6.08 15.68 -3.89
N PRO A 47 7.40 15.39 -3.89
CA PRO A 47 8.37 16.14 -4.69
C PRO A 47 8.01 16.18 -6.17
N PRO A 48 8.10 17.34 -6.85
CA PRO A 48 7.82 17.48 -8.29
C PRO A 48 8.99 16.99 -9.17
N VAL A 49 9.77 16.03 -8.67
CA VAL A 49 10.94 15.44 -9.32
C VAL A 49 10.79 13.93 -9.38
N ASN A 50 11.74 13.27 -10.03
CA ASN A 50 11.78 11.82 -10.11
C ASN A 50 11.94 11.20 -8.71
N ALA A 51 10.84 10.69 -8.16
CA ALA A 51 10.74 10.25 -6.78
C ALA A 51 9.79 9.07 -6.64
N TYR A 52 9.97 8.28 -5.57
CA TYR A 52 9.09 7.16 -5.27
C TYR A 52 8.66 7.15 -3.80
N THR A 53 7.51 6.54 -3.56
CA THR A 53 6.99 6.10 -2.26
C THR A 53 6.34 4.73 -2.46
N GLY A 54 5.64 4.20 -1.46
CA GLY A 54 4.98 2.92 -1.59
C GLY A 54 4.72 2.25 -0.26
N ILE A 55 4.54 0.94 -0.35
CA ILE A 55 4.34 0.03 0.77
C ILE A 55 5.03 -1.30 0.44
N ALA A 56 5.60 -1.94 1.46
CA ALA A 56 6.10 -3.30 1.36
C ALA A 56 5.48 -4.21 2.42
N PHE A 57 5.46 -5.51 2.14
CA PHE A 57 4.86 -6.55 2.94
C PHE A 57 5.93 -7.62 3.24
N GLY A 58 6.01 -8.02 4.51
CA GLY A 58 7.00 -9.00 4.97
C GLY A 58 7.90 -8.49 6.08
N GLN A 59 8.71 -9.40 6.62
CA GLN A 59 9.46 -9.18 7.87
C GLN A 59 10.62 -8.20 7.69
N SER A 60 11.49 -8.45 6.71
CA SER A 60 12.67 -7.63 6.44
C SER A 60 13.20 -7.81 5.02
N MET A 61 14.08 -6.92 4.58
CA MET A 61 14.82 -7.10 3.31
C MET A 61 15.74 -8.33 3.34
N GLU A 62 16.08 -8.89 4.52
CA GLU A 62 16.87 -10.13 4.57
C GLU A 62 16.02 -11.34 4.13
N SER A 63 14.79 -11.40 4.64
CA SER A 63 13.83 -12.47 4.31
C SER A 63 13.11 -12.27 2.98
N GLY A 64 13.25 -11.10 2.35
CA GLY A 64 12.47 -10.72 1.18
C GLY A 64 11.24 -9.89 1.55
N LEU A 65 10.91 -8.93 0.71
CA LEU A 65 9.72 -8.07 0.79
C LEU A 65 9.04 -7.97 -0.57
N ASP A 66 7.75 -8.23 -0.57
CA ASP A 66 6.81 -7.90 -1.64
C ASP A 66 6.47 -6.41 -1.52
N THR A 67 6.68 -5.63 -2.59
CA THR A 67 6.78 -4.18 -2.52
C THR A 67 6.03 -3.52 -3.67
N ILE A 68 5.01 -2.74 -3.33
CA ILE A 68 4.31 -1.90 -4.29
C ILE A 68 4.91 -0.49 -4.25
N LEU A 69 5.54 -0.09 -5.35
CA LEU A 69 6.11 1.24 -5.50
C LEU A 69 5.21 2.14 -6.33
N VAL A 70 5.05 3.38 -5.87
CA VAL A 70 4.44 4.47 -6.62
C VAL A 70 5.53 5.45 -6.98
N LYS A 71 5.79 5.61 -8.27
CA LYS A 71 6.88 6.42 -8.83
C LYS A 71 6.30 7.58 -9.61
N LEU A 72 6.82 8.79 -9.38
CA LEU A 72 6.66 9.93 -10.28
C LEU A 72 7.91 10.00 -11.14
N ILE A 73 7.76 9.88 -12.46
CA ILE A 73 8.86 9.89 -13.43
C ILE A 73 8.48 10.87 -14.53
N ASN A 74 9.18 12.00 -14.61
CA ASN A 74 8.94 13.06 -15.60
C ASN A 74 7.45 13.47 -15.67
N GLY A 75 6.84 13.66 -14.50
CA GLY A 75 5.43 14.05 -14.36
C GLY A 75 4.42 12.92 -14.58
N LYS A 76 4.84 11.71 -14.92
CA LYS A 76 3.98 10.54 -15.08
C LYS A 76 4.05 9.63 -13.86
N ILE A 77 2.91 9.12 -13.43
CA ILE A 77 2.86 8.15 -12.33
C ILE A 77 2.96 6.75 -12.90
N SER A 78 3.80 5.93 -12.27
CA SER A 78 3.85 4.49 -12.46
C SER A 78 3.62 3.81 -11.11
N VAL A 79 2.85 2.71 -11.12
CA VAL A 79 2.68 1.84 -9.94
C VAL A 79 3.19 0.47 -10.35
N THR A 80 4.13 -0.07 -9.60
CA THR A 80 4.79 -1.33 -9.91
C THR A 80 4.80 -2.24 -8.72
N ASP A 81 4.57 -3.52 -8.99
CA ASP A 81 4.75 -4.63 -8.08
C ASP A 81 6.19 -5.14 -8.19
N GLU A 82 6.91 -5.16 -7.09
CA GLU A 82 8.34 -5.40 -7.04
C GLU A 82 8.72 -6.25 -5.84
N TYR A 83 9.83 -6.96 -5.95
CA TYR A 83 10.39 -7.71 -4.83
C TYR A 83 11.76 -7.17 -4.44
N VAL A 84 12.06 -7.22 -3.14
CA VAL A 84 13.31 -6.71 -2.56
C VAL A 84 13.91 -7.73 -1.60
N GLN A 85 15.16 -8.12 -1.81
CA GLN A 85 15.90 -8.96 -0.88
C GLN A 85 17.40 -8.60 -0.81
N GLY A 86 18.05 -8.90 0.31
CA GLY A 86 19.50 -8.79 0.49
C GLY A 86 20.01 -7.36 0.57
N PHE A 87 19.17 -6.40 0.96
CA PHE A 87 19.50 -4.96 0.96
C PHE A 87 19.90 -4.38 -0.40
N GLY A 88 19.54 -5.07 -1.49
CA GLY A 88 19.80 -4.64 -2.86
C GLY A 88 18.70 -3.74 -3.44
N PRO A 89 18.83 -3.36 -4.73
CA PRO A 89 17.75 -2.73 -5.46
C PRO A 89 16.55 -3.68 -5.57
N SER A 90 15.36 -3.09 -5.72
CA SER A 90 14.16 -3.82 -6.07
C SER A 90 14.20 -4.31 -7.51
N PHE A 91 13.44 -5.37 -7.80
CA PHE A 91 13.23 -5.87 -9.14
C PHE A 91 11.74 -6.05 -9.42
N PRO A 92 11.25 -5.67 -10.61
CA PRO A 92 9.85 -5.92 -10.99
C PRO A 92 9.52 -7.40 -10.87
N ASP A 93 8.36 -7.70 -10.29
CA ASP A 93 7.87 -9.06 -10.27
C ASP A 93 7.43 -9.50 -11.67
N ARG A 94 7.61 -10.80 -11.97
CA ARG A 94 7.24 -11.41 -13.26
C ARG A 94 5.73 -11.45 -13.44
N SER A 95 4.98 -11.66 -12.35
CA SER A 95 3.54 -11.48 -12.30
C SER A 95 3.22 -10.18 -11.56
N GLN A 96 2.52 -9.25 -12.21
CA GLN A 96 2.04 -8.05 -11.53
C GLN A 96 0.65 -8.34 -10.96
N ASP A 97 0.52 -8.46 -9.64
CA ASP A 97 -0.78 -8.70 -8.98
C ASP A 97 -1.53 -7.39 -8.63
N VAL A 98 -0.94 -6.25 -9.01
CA VAL A 98 -1.47 -4.90 -8.78
C VAL A 98 -2.25 -4.37 -9.98
N THR A 99 -3.50 -3.96 -9.76
CA THR A 99 -4.32 -3.26 -10.76
C THR A 99 -4.54 -1.80 -10.38
N VAL A 100 -4.10 -0.87 -11.23
CA VAL A 100 -4.28 0.57 -11.00
C VAL A 100 -5.67 1.02 -11.45
N GLN A 101 -6.43 1.62 -10.53
CA GLN A 101 -7.75 2.18 -10.81
C GLN A 101 -7.67 3.68 -11.12
N ASN A 102 -6.80 4.41 -10.44
CA ASN A 102 -6.59 5.84 -10.64
C ASN A 102 -5.19 6.26 -10.20
N ALA A 103 -4.57 7.19 -10.92
CA ALA A 103 -3.31 7.80 -10.53
C ALA A 103 -3.28 9.26 -10.98
N GLU A 104 -3.08 10.18 -10.04
CA GLU A 104 -3.08 11.62 -10.28
C GLU A 104 -1.95 12.29 -9.50
N TYR A 105 -1.22 13.20 -10.15
CA TYR A 105 -0.30 14.13 -9.49
C TYR A 105 -0.70 15.55 -9.86
N SER A 106 -1.19 16.30 -8.89
CA SER A 106 -1.67 17.67 -9.10
C SER A 106 -1.37 18.54 -7.89
N GLN A 107 -0.84 19.74 -8.13
CA GLN A 107 -0.53 20.73 -7.09
C GLN A 107 0.29 20.15 -5.92
N GLY A 108 1.32 19.34 -6.23
CA GLY A 108 2.16 18.69 -5.21
C GLY A 108 1.48 17.55 -4.45
N THR A 109 0.26 17.14 -4.83
CA THR A 109 -0.45 16.03 -4.22
C THR A 109 -0.46 14.83 -5.14
N LEU A 110 0.13 13.73 -4.68
CA LEU A 110 0.03 12.41 -5.32
C LEU A 110 -1.18 11.67 -4.77
N LYS A 111 -2.05 11.17 -5.64
CA LYS A 111 -3.20 10.34 -5.29
C LYS A 111 -3.21 9.10 -6.17
N VAL A 112 -3.18 7.92 -5.56
CA VAL A 112 -3.21 6.65 -6.29
C VAL A 112 -4.22 5.71 -5.65
N ARG A 113 -5.02 5.06 -6.49
CA ARG A 113 -5.90 3.95 -6.13
C ARG A 113 -5.50 2.73 -6.91
N PHE A 114 -5.27 1.64 -6.21
CA PHE A 114 -4.90 0.36 -6.81
C PHE A 114 -5.44 -0.79 -5.98
N THR A 115 -5.52 -1.96 -6.58
CA THR A 115 -5.96 -3.18 -5.92
C THR A 115 -4.91 -4.26 -6.00
N ARG A 116 -4.90 -5.13 -5.01
CA ARG A 116 -4.08 -6.33 -4.96
C ARG A 116 -4.86 -7.45 -4.25
N PRO A 117 -4.83 -8.71 -4.71
CA PRO A 117 -5.48 -9.81 -4.00
C PRO A 117 -4.82 -10.09 -2.64
N ILE A 118 -5.59 -10.52 -1.63
CA ILE A 118 -5.04 -10.92 -0.32
C ILE A 118 -4.08 -12.10 -0.44
N ARG A 119 -4.46 -13.05 -1.30
CA ARG A 119 -3.63 -14.20 -1.62
C ARG A 119 -2.97 -13.91 -2.95
N PRO A 120 -1.65 -13.91 -3.01
CA PRO A 120 -0.97 -13.63 -4.24
C PRO A 120 -1.11 -14.75 -5.25
N THR A 121 -0.83 -14.39 -6.50
CA THR A 121 -0.72 -15.35 -7.59
C THR A 121 0.60 -16.13 -7.55
N GLU A 122 1.68 -15.57 -7.00
CA GLU A 122 3.00 -16.22 -6.92
C GLU A 122 3.54 -16.28 -5.47
N PRO A 123 3.16 -17.29 -4.66
CA PRO A 123 3.48 -17.35 -3.23
C PRO A 123 4.97 -17.43 -2.84
N VAL A 124 5.87 -17.55 -3.81
CA VAL A 124 7.33 -17.64 -3.59
C VAL A 124 7.95 -16.26 -3.42
N VAL A 125 7.39 -15.25 -4.09
CA VAL A 125 7.88 -13.86 -4.12
C VAL A 125 6.87 -12.92 -3.46
N ASP A 126 5.60 -13.18 -3.67
CA ASP A 126 4.52 -12.37 -3.11
C ASP A 126 4.12 -12.81 -1.71
N TYR A 127 3.87 -11.84 -0.83
CA TYR A 127 3.42 -12.09 0.54
C TYR A 127 1.89 -12.13 0.62
N ALA A 128 1.37 -13.22 1.18
CA ALA A 128 -0.03 -13.29 1.61
C ALA A 128 -0.31 -12.24 2.70
N LEU A 129 -1.36 -11.44 2.47
CA LEU A 129 -1.73 -10.36 3.39
C LEU A 129 -2.63 -10.84 4.55
N SER A 130 -3.19 -12.04 4.46
CA SER A 130 -4.14 -12.60 5.44
C SER A 130 -3.55 -12.67 6.85
N GLY A 131 -4.39 -12.46 7.86
CA GLY A 131 -3.97 -12.41 9.26
C GLY A 131 -3.35 -11.06 9.64
N CYS A 132 -2.45 -11.09 10.63
CA CYS A 132 -1.71 -9.94 11.13
C CYS A 132 -0.26 -10.01 10.65
N THR A 133 0.09 -9.19 9.66
CA THR A 133 1.41 -9.23 9.01
C THR A 133 2.13 -7.89 9.14
N PRO A 134 3.48 -7.88 9.18
CA PRO A 134 4.25 -6.64 9.19
C PRO A 134 4.20 -5.96 7.82
N TRP A 135 3.81 -4.69 7.82
CA TRP A 135 3.82 -3.82 6.66
C TRP A 135 4.87 -2.74 6.87
N GLN A 136 5.52 -2.30 5.79
CA GLN A 136 6.55 -1.29 5.80
C GLN A 136 6.15 -0.10 4.93
N PHE A 137 5.90 1.04 5.57
CA PHE A 137 5.40 2.25 4.93
C PHE A 137 6.56 3.16 4.52
N ILE A 138 6.71 3.42 3.22
CA ILE A 138 7.78 4.25 2.66
C ILE A 138 7.37 5.72 2.74
N THR A 139 7.31 6.24 3.97
CA THR A 139 6.78 7.58 4.29
C THR A 139 7.67 8.74 3.83
N ALA A 140 8.97 8.49 3.62
CA ALA A 140 9.90 9.47 3.10
C ALA A 140 10.21 9.15 1.63
N PRO A 141 9.99 10.07 0.68
CA PRO A 141 10.22 9.78 -0.73
C PRO A 141 11.71 9.46 -0.97
N GLY A 142 11.95 8.43 -1.76
CA GLY A 142 13.27 8.11 -2.29
C GLY A 142 13.46 8.65 -3.71
N ALA A 143 14.71 8.68 -4.18
CA ALA A 143 15.03 9.14 -5.53
C ALA A 143 14.77 8.05 -6.58
N VAL A 144 14.30 8.44 -7.75
CA VAL A 144 14.31 7.60 -8.96
C VAL A 144 15.44 8.09 -9.87
N HIS A 145 16.35 7.20 -10.23
CA HIS A 145 17.62 7.57 -10.86
C HIS A 145 17.54 7.72 -12.38
N ASP A 146 16.54 7.14 -13.05
CA ASP A 146 16.45 7.17 -14.50
C ASP A 146 15.02 7.03 -15.04
N TYR A 147 14.90 7.11 -16.38
CA TYR A 147 13.64 6.95 -17.09
C TYR A 147 13.08 5.52 -17.02
N PHE A 148 13.94 4.52 -16.72
CA PHE A 148 13.53 3.12 -16.53
C PHE A 148 12.93 2.86 -15.15
N GLY A 149 12.90 3.86 -14.27
CA GLY A 149 12.27 3.75 -12.96
C GLY A 149 13.14 3.03 -11.93
N ARG A 150 14.46 2.96 -12.13
CA ARG A 150 15.38 2.39 -11.12
C ARG A 150 15.37 3.26 -9.87
N VAL A 151 15.00 2.65 -8.75
CA VAL A 151 14.88 3.35 -7.47
C VAL A 151 16.19 3.30 -6.70
N GLY A 152 16.52 4.42 -6.05
CA GLY A 152 17.63 4.50 -5.11
C GLY A 152 17.27 4.00 -3.73
N LYS A 153 18.27 3.93 -2.85
CA LYS A 153 18.05 3.68 -1.42
C LYS A 153 17.07 4.72 -0.85
N HIS A 154 16.12 4.26 -0.04
CA HIS A 154 15.19 5.14 0.66
C HIS A 154 15.94 6.17 1.53
N SER A 155 15.45 7.42 1.55
CA SER A 155 16.08 8.52 2.33
C SER A 155 15.97 8.32 3.84
N ARG A 156 14.94 7.58 4.28
CA ARG A 156 14.71 7.17 5.67
C ARG A 156 14.21 5.72 5.69
N ARG A 157 14.56 4.97 6.73
CA ARG A 157 14.04 3.60 6.93
C ARG A 157 12.50 3.64 6.92
N PRO A 158 11.84 2.74 6.15
CA PRO A 158 10.39 2.59 6.19
C PRO A 158 9.88 2.32 7.61
N ILE A 159 8.67 2.78 7.90
CA ILE A 159 8.03 2.56 9.21
C ILE A 159 7.36 1.19 9.18
N THR A 160 7.68 0.32 10.13
CA THR A 160 7.05 -1.00 10.24
C THR A 160 5.85 -0.95 11.20
N GLN A 161 4.72 -1.54 10.81
CA GLN A 161 3.56 -1.75 11.69
C GLN A 161 2.90 -3.10 11.39
N ILE A 162 2.42 -3.77 12.44
CA ILE A 162 1.58 -4.96 12.29
C ILE A 162 0.19 -4.53 11.83
N VAL A 163 -0.25 -5.06 10.69
CA VAL A 163 -1.57 -4.82 10.12
C VAL A 163 -2.36 -6.11 10.11
N CYS A 164 -3.49 -6.12 10.82
CA CYS A 164 -4.44 -7.22 10.82
C CYS A 164 -5.50 -6.99 9.73
N ILE A 165 -5.22 -7.42 8.50
CA ILE A 165 -6.04 -7.02 7.35
C ILE A 165 -7.47 -7.55 7.41
N ASP A 166 -7.69 -8.65 8.10
CA ASP A 166 -9.02 -9.26 8.24
C ASP A 166 -10.00 -8.38 9.03
N GLN A 167 -9.51 -7.38 9.78
CA GLN A 167 -10.33 -6.38 10.46
C GLN A 167 -10.85 -5.28 9.51
N CYS A 168 -10.36 -5.24 8.27
CA CYS A 168 -10.62 -4.19 7.29
C CYS A 168 -11.62 -4.63 6.20
N ARG A 169 -12.40 -5.69 6.47
CA ARG A 169 -13.33 -6.33 5.53
C ARG A 169 -14.72 -5.68 5.55
N VAL A 170 -15.45 -5.82 4.43
CA VAL A 170 -16.85 -5.37 4.24
C VAL A 170 -17.84 -6.48 3.94
#